data_AF-A0A7X7V472-F1
#
_entry.id   AF-A0A7X7V472-F1
#
_cell.length_a   1.000
_cell.length_b   1.000
_cell.length_c   1.000
_cell.angle_alpha   90.00
_cell.angle_beta   90.00
_cell.angle_gamma   90.00
#
_symmetry.space_group_name_H-M   'P 1'
#
loop_
_entity.id
_entity.type
_entity.pdbx_description
1 polymer ?
#
loop_
_entity_poly.entity_id
_entity_poly.type
_entity_poly.pdbx_seq_one_letter_code
_entity_poly.pdbx_strand_id
1 'polypeptide(L)'
;VPVKQVNIIEGSYCMREDLRKYYDLKIFLKVDPAIQMQRIQKRDPKKAEDFQKKWIPLEEEYFKACRIEEVCDETIDTSFLF
;
A
#
# COMPACT_ATOMS: atom_id res chain seq x y z
N VAL A 1 -6.01 2.13 -21.16
CA VAL A 1 -7.20 1.92 -20.29
C VAL A 1 -8.26 2.91 -20.74
N PRO A 2 -9.47 2.47 -21.13
CA PRO A 2 -10.52 3.39 -21.55
C PRO A 2 -10.92 4.30 -20.39
N VAL A 3 -11.18 5.58 -20.68
CA VAL A 3 -11.59 6.54 -19.66
C VAL A 3 -12.95 6.12 -19.08
N LYS A 4 -13.01 6.03 -17.75
CA LYS A 4 -14.24 5.85 -16.99
C LYS A 4 -14.54 7.09 -16.16
N GLN A 5 -15.78 7.21 -15.69
CA GLN A 5 -16.19 8.26 -14.77
C GLN A 5 -15.39 8.22 -13.45
N VAL A 6 -15.08 7.02 -12.98
CA VAL A 6 -14.21 6.78 -11.82
C VAL A 6 -13.14 5.78 -12.24
N ASN A 7 -11.88 6.12 -12.02
CA ASN A 7 -10.73 5.26 -12.29
C ASN A 7 -9.99 5.06 -10.97
N ILE A 8 -9.79 3.80 -10.56
CA ILE A 8 -9.07 3.45 -9.35
C ILE A 8 -7.70 2.94 -9.75
N ILE A 9 -6.65 3.57 -9.21
CA ILE A 9 -5.26 3.20 -9.44
C ILE A 9 -4.78 2.61 -8.11
N GLU A 10 -4.56 1.31 -8.10
CA GLU A 10 -4.11 0.59 -6.90
C GLU A 10 -2.69 0.03 -7.06
N GLY A 11 -2.09 -0.28 -5.92
CA GLY A 11 -0.77 -0.89 -5.81
C GLY A 11 0.16 -0.09 -4.89
N SER A 12 1.14 -0.77 -4.30
CA SER A 12 2.07 -0.19 -3.32
C SER A 12 2.82 1.05 -3.83
N TYR A 13 3.05 1.13 -5.15
CA TYR A 13 3.87 2.17 -5.79
C TYR A 13 3.06 3.19 -6.60
N CYS A 14 1.74 3.28 -6.42
CA CYS A 14 0.92 4.22 -7.19
C CYS A 14 1.11 5.69 -6.75
N MET A 15 1.67 5.94 -5.57
CA MET A 15 1.81 7.27 -4.96
C MET A 15 3.11 8.04 -5.29
N ARG A 16 3.75 7.72 -6.42
CA ARG A 16 4.94 8.46 -6.88
C ARG A 16 4.61 9.93 -7.07
N GLU A 17 5.54 10.81 -6.71
CA GLU A 17 5.31 12.26 -6.67
C GLU A 17 4.80 12.85 -8.00
N ASP A 18 5.32 12.36 -9.12
CA ASP A 18 4.94 12.78 -10.47
C ASP A 18 3.49 12.40 -10.86
N LEU A 19 2.92 11.41 -10.18
CA LEU A 19 1.56 10.90 -10.45
C LEU A 19 0.48 11.60 -9.62
N ARG A 20 0.82 12.17 -8.46
CA ARG A 20 -0.16 12.66 -7.48
C ARG A 20 -1.09 13.74 -8.04
N LYS A 21 -0.58 14.57 -8.95
CA LYS A 21 -1.33 15.65 -9.61
C LYS A 21 -2.50 15.14 -10.47
N TYR A 22 -2.55 13.84 -10.78
CA TYR A 22 -3.61 13.23 -11.56
C TYR A 22 -4.70 12.59 -10.69
N TYR A 23 -4.54 12.58 -9.37
CA TYR A 23 -5.47 11.92 -8.46
C TYR A 23 -6.36 12.94 -7.78
N ASP A 24 -7.67 12.77 -7.95
CA ASP A 24 -8.68 13.56 -7.24
C ASP A 24 -8.77 13.18 -5.75
N LEU A 25 -8.52 11.90 -5.42
CA LEU A 25 -8.54 11.34 -4.07
C LEU A 25 -7.40 10.33 -3.87
N LYS A 26 -6.73 10.40 -2.73
CA LYS A 26 -5.56 9.59 -2.37
C LYS A 26 -5.82 8.90 -1.04
N ILE A 27 -5.85 7.56 -1.04
CA ILE A 27 -6.15 6.74 0.14
C ILE A 27 -4.94 5.87 0.45
N PHE A 28 -4.47 5.90 1.70
CA PHE A 28 -3.47 4.96 2.19
C PHE A 28 -4.12 3.84 3.01
N LEU A 29 -3.82 2.59 2.68
CA LEU A 29 -4.25 1.43 3.45
C LEU A 29 -3.12 0.98 4.37
N LYS A 30 -3.33 1.08 5.67
CA LYS A 30 -2.41 0.58 6.70
C LYS A 30 -2.88 -0.75 7.26
N VAL A 31 -1.94 -1.49 7.81
CA VAL A 31 -2.19 -2.73 8.54
C VAL A 31 -1.09 -2.89 9.58
N ASP A 32 -1.46 -3.41 10.74
CA ASP A 32 -0.53 -3.80 11.78
C ASP A 32 0.47 -4.83 11.23
N PRO A 33 1.79 -4.67 11.48
CA PRO A 33 2.81 -5.57 10.93
C PRO A 33 2.61 -7.05 11.28
N ALA A 34 2.11 -7.37 12.48
CA ALA A 34 1.86 -8.75 12.88
C ALA A 34 0.68 -9.34 12.09
N ILE A 35 -0.38 -8.54 11.89
CA ILE A 35 -1.53 -8.92 11.07
C ILE A 35 -1.13 -9.05 9.59
N GLN A 36 -0.30 -8.15 9.08
CA GLN A 36 0.22 -8.22 7.70
C GLN A 36 0.95 -9.55 7.49
N MET A 37 1.86 -9.90 8.40
CA MET A 37 2.61 -11.15 8.32
C MET A 37 1.72 -12.38 8.48
N GLN A 38 0.75 -12.36 9.39
CA GLN A 38 -0.24 -13.43 9.52
C GLN A 38 -1.01 -13.66 8.20
N ARG A 39 -1.45 -12.57 7.54
CA ARG A 39 -2.18 -12.64 6.27
C ARG A 39 -1.30 -13.13 5.11
N ILE A 40 -0.06 -12.66 5.04
CA ILE A 40 0.91 -13.13 4.04
C ILE A 40 1.17 -14.64 4.23
N GLN A 41 1.42 -15.08 5.46
CA GLN A 41 1.65 -16.49 5.77
C GLN A 41 0.44 -17.35 5.39
N LYS A 42 -0.78 -16.88 5.66
CA LYS A 42 -2.01 -17.60 5.28
C LYS A 42 -2.21 -17.68 3.76
N ARG A 43 -1.83 -16.63 3.03
CA ARG A 43 -2.03 -16.52 1.57
C ARG A 43 -0.97 -17.28 0.78
N ASP A 44 0.30 -17.12 1.11
CA ASP A 44 1.43 -17.76 0.43
C ASP A 44 2.59 -18.03 1.41
N PRO A 45 2.55 -19.15 2.14
CA PRO A 45 3.59 -19.54 3.10
C PRO A 45 5.00 -19.57 2.51
N LYS A 46 5.13 -19.91 1.22
CA LYS A 46 6.43 -20.10 0.57
C LYS A 46 7.16 -18.78 0.32
N LYS A 47 6.43 -17.67 0.24
CA LYS A 47 6.98 -16.34 0.00
C LYS A 47 7.05 -15.47 1.25
N ALA A 48 6.55 -15.95 2.40
CA ALA A 48 6.49 -15.15 3.61
C ALA A 48 7.87 -14.62 4.04
N GLU A 49 8.91 -15.42 3.92
CA GLU A 49 10.29 -14.99 4.21
C GLU A 49 10.77 -13.88 3.26
N ASP A 50 10.51 -13.99 1.96
CA ASP A 50 10.83 -12.94 0.98
C ASP A 50 10.07 -11.65 1.28
N PHE A 51 8.79 -11.75 1.67
CA PHE A 51 8.02 -10.58 2.07
C PHE A 51 8.64 -9.90 3.30
N GLN A 52 8.94 -10.67 4.34
CA GLN A 52 9.51 -10.14 5.57
C GLN A 52 10.89 -9.52 5.38
N LYS A 53 11.78 -10.18 4.61
CA LYS A 53 13.18 -9.77 4.48
C LYS A 53 13.42 -8.72 3.39
N LYS A 54 12.55 -8.66 2.38
CA LYS A 54 12.78 -7.83 1.19
C LYS A 54 11.61 -6.91 0.90
N TRP A 55 10.41 -7.44 0.67
CA TRP A 55 9.33 -6.62 0.11
C TRP A 55 8.76 -5.62 1.11
N ILE A 56 8.52 -6.01 2.36
CA ILE A 56 8.00 -5.11 3.40
C ILE A 56 9.01 -3.97 3.69
N PRO A 57 10.31 -4.25 3.91
CA PRO A 57 11.29 -3.18 4.08
C PRO A 57 11.37 -2.19 2.91
N LEU A 58 11.35 -2.69 1.66
CA LEU A 58 11.37 -1.83 0.47
C LEU A 58 10.10 -0.97 0.36
N GLU A 59 8.95 -1.55 0.71
CA GLU A 59 7.67 -0.85 0.72
C GLU A 59 7.66 0.26 1.78
N GLU A 60 8.11 -0.03 3.01
CA GLU A 60 8.23 0.98 4.07
C GLU A 60 9.21 2.11 3.71
N GLU A 61 10.34 1.78 3.07
CA GLU A 61 11.29 2.79 2.57
C GLU A 61 10.63 3.69 1.51
N TYR A 62 9.90 3.09 0.58
CA TYR A 62 9.15 3.83 -0.43
C TYR A 62 8.07 4.73 0.19
N PHE A 63 7.34 4.24 1.20
CA PHE A 63 6.32 5.01 1.90
C PHE A 63 6.91 6.26 2.58
N LYS A 64 8.07 6.11 3.21
CA LYS A 64 8.82 7.22 3.82
C LYS A 64 9.32 8.20 2.77
N ALA A 65 9.99 7.71 1.72
CA ALA A 65 10.53 8.55 0.64
C ALA A 65 9.43 9.35 -0.08
N CYS A 66 8.26 8.74 -0.27
CA CYS A 66 7.10 9.39 -0.86
C CYS A 66 6.26 10.19 0.13
N ARG A 67 6.53 10.15 1.45
CA ARG A 67 5.72 10.82 2.48
C ARG A 67 4.24 10.44 2.40
N ILE A 68 3.93 9.17 2.13
CA ILE A 68 2.57 8.73 1.77
C ILE A 68 1.54 9.10 2.85
N GLU A 69 1.87 8.91 4.12
CA GLU A 69 0.98 9.24 5.24
C GLU A 69 0.64 10.73 5.33
N GLU A 70 1.55 11.61 4.88
CA GLU A 70 1.36 13.06 4.93
C GLU A 70 0.57 13.58 3.73
N VAL A 71 0.67 12.90 2.58
CA VAL A 71 0.12 13.39 1.31
C VAL A 71 -1.19 12.71 0.91
N CYS A 72 -1.54 11.57 1.51
CA CYS A 72 -2.84 10.96 1.31
C CYS A 72 -3.92 11.73 2.08
N ASP A 73 -5.11 11.82 1.47
CA ASP A 73 -6.23 12.54 2.06
C ASP A 73 -6.86 11.74 3.21
N GLU A 74 -6.83 10.40 3.11
CA GLU A 74 -7.36 9.48 4.11
C GLU A 74 -6.42 8.30 4.36
N THR A 75 -6.40 7.82 5.61
CA THR A 75 -5.71 6.59 6.01
C THR A 75 -6.70 5.62 6.62
N ILE A 76 -6.77 4.41 6.09
CA ILE A 76 -7.66 3.36 6.57
C ILE A 76 -6.82 2.25 7.20
N ASP A 77 -7.03 2.00 8.49
CA ASP A 77 -6.45 0.85 9.17
C ASP A 77 -7.30 -0.41 8.91
N THR A 78 -6.67 -1.40 8.28
CA THR A 78 -7.30 -2.67 7.89
C THR A 78 -6.99 -3.81 8.86
N SER A 79 -6.34 -3.54 9.99
CA SER A 79 -5.95 -4.55 10.99
C SER A 79 -7.13 -5.33 11.54
N PHE A 80 -8.32 -4.70 11.61
CA PHE A 80 -9.55 -5.31 12.11
C PHE A 80 -10.45 -5.90 11.01
N LEU A 81 -10.04 -5.81 9.75
CA LEU A 81 -10.80 -6.33 8.61
C LEU A 81 -10.28 -7.71 8.20
N PHE A 82 -11.08 -8.76 8.35
CA PHE A 82 -10.76 -10.16 7.98
C PHE A 82 -9.73 -10.89 8.84
#